data_AF-A0A969Z5U0-F1
#
_entry.id   AF-A0A969Z5U0-F1
#
_cell.length_a   1.000
_cell.length_b   1.000
_cell.length_c   1.000
_cell.angle_alpha   90.00
_cell.angle_beta   90.00
_cell.angle_gamma   90.00
#
_symmetry.space_group_name_H-M   'P 1'
#
loop_
_entity.id
_entity.type
_entity.pdbx_description
1 polymer ?
#
loop_
_entity_poly.entity_id
_entity_poly.type
_entity_poly.pdbx_seq_one_letter_code
_entity_poly.pdbx_strand_id
1 'polypeptide(L)'
;MSNLKSFQLKFVREERHFLLPTVKTIIIAQNLYDILFQYVINPEREENLRLFLNKLETHIKSKSKAPFSIPYSELEFLEEGLQELRLLNWIELDVAVCELIVEDADEEDVENILEFLENYLMFNKVENTNHIYIYPDELIRY
;
A
#
# COMPACT_ATOMS: atom_id res chain seq x y z
N MET A 1 -15.99 -27.48 1.49
CA MET A 1 -14.84 -27.03 2.29
C MET A 1 -13.68 -26.95 1.34
N SER A 2 -13.28 -25.73 0.96
CA SER A 2 -12.28 -25.47 -0.06
C SER A 2 -10.96 -26.14 0.31
N ASN A 3 -10.32 -26.77 -0.67
CA ASN A 3 -9.08 -27.53 -0.52
C ASN A 3 -7.91 -26.55 -0.33
N LEU A 4 -7.88 -25.84 0.79
CA LEU A 4 -6.87 -24.82 1.05
C LEU A 4 -5.52 -25.50 1.34
N LYS A 5 -4.50 -25.19 0.53
CA LYS A 5 -3.15 -25.69 0.78
C LYS A 5 -2.61 -25.15 2.09
N SER A 6 -1.71 -25.93 2.71
CA SER A 6 -0.97 -25.47 3.88
C SER A 6 -0.01 -24.36 3.46
N PHE A 7 0.02 -23.28 4.24
CA PHE A 7 0.85 -22.13 3.96
C PHE A 7 1.50 -21.61 5.25
N GLN A 8 2.54 -20.80 5.09
CA GLN A 8 3.22 -20.09 6.16
C GLN A 8 3.27 -18.60 5.85
N LEU A 9 3.07 -17.78 6.88
CA LEU A 9 3.39 -16.36 6.84
C LEU A 9 4.67 -16.15 7.62
N LYS A 10 5.74 -15.77 6.93
CA LYS A 10 7.04 -15.50 7.53
C LYS A 10 7.22 -13.99 7.66
N PHE A 11 7.35 -13.51 8.88
CA PHE A 11 7.72 -12.11 9.11
C PHE A 11 9.10 -11.83 8.52
N VAL A 12 9.21 -10.78 7.71
CA VAL A 12 10.46 -10.36 7.08
C VAL A 12 11.03 -9.15 7.79
N ARG A 13 10.23 -8.09 7.92
CA ARG A 13 10.63 -6.80 8.50
C ARG A 13 9.42 -5.92 8.78
N GLU A 14 9.68 -4.83 9.48
CA GLU A 14 8.74 -3.72 9.65
C GLU A 14 9.15 -2.57 8.71
N GLU A 15 8.17 -1.96 8.05
CA GLU A 15 8.37 -0.79 7.19
C GLU A 15 7.42 0.33 7.56
N ARG A 16 7.94 1.56 7.56
CA ARG A 16 7.12 2.76 7.80
C ARG A 16 6.45 3.21 6.52
N HIS A 17 5.13 3.30 6.54
CA HIS A 17 4.31 3.66 5.40
C HIS A 17 3.55 4.96 5.65
N PHE A 18 3.28 5.68 4.55
CA PHE A 18 2.25 6.71 4.50
C PHE A 18 0.95 6.09 4.00
N LEU A 19 -0.14 6.34 4.73
CA LEU A 19 -1.46 5.80 4.47
C LEU A 19 -2.46 6.90 4.15
N LEU A 20 -3.24 6.66 3.09
CA LEU A 20 -4.27 7.59 2.65
C LEU A 20 -5.45 7.59 3.64
N PRO A 21 -5.93 8.76 4.10
CA PRO A 21 -7.08 8.83 4.99
C PRO A 21 -8.38 8.41 4.26
N THR A 22 -9.25 7.70 4.97
CA THR A 22 -10.50 7.12 4.46
C THR A 22 -11.59 8.15 4.07
N VAL A 23 -11.46 9.42 4.47
CA VAL A 23 -12.63 10.33 4.57
C VAL A 23 -12.88 11.23 3.34
N LYS A 24 -11.93 11.51 2.43
CA LYS A 24 -12.16 12.48 1.32
C LYS A 24 -11.41 12.18 0.00
N THR A 25 -11.55 10.98 -0.53
CA THR A 25 -10.74 10.43 -1.64
C THR A 25 -10.86 11.10 -3.01
N ILE A 26 -11.80 12.03 -3.25
CA ILE A 26 -12.02 12.58 -4.61
C ILE A 26 -11.31 13.92 -4.85
N ILE A 27 -11.13 14.76 -3.82
CA ILE A 27 -10.52 16.10 -3.98
C ILE A 27 -8.99 16.04 -3.84
N ILE A 28 -8.44 14.88 -3.44
CA ILE A 28 -7.02 14.76 -3.07
C ILE A 28 -6.12 14.64 -4.29
N ALA A 29 -6.37 13.75 -5.26
CA ALA A 29 -5.38 13.46 -6.32
C ALA A 29 -5.03 14.66 -7.23
N GLN A 30 -6.02 15.47 -7.64
CA GLN A 30 -5.77 16.65 -8.51
C GLN A 30 -5.04 17.76 -7.75
N ASN A 31 -5.48 18.10 -6.54
CA ASN A 31 -4.79 19.09 -5.71
C ASN A 31 -3.40 18.59 -5.27
N LEU A 32 -3.25 17.28 -5.07
CA LEU A 32 -1.99 16.66 -4.65
C LEU A 32 -0.93 16.77 -5.76
N TYR A 33 -1.31 16.61 -7.03
CA TYR A 33 -0.36 16.84 -8.13
C TYR A 33 0.16 18.27 -8.11
N ASP A 34 -0.72 19.27 -8.08
CA ASP A 34 -0.31 20.68 -8.10
C ASP A 34 0.54 21.06 -6.87
N ILE A 35 0.19 20.53 -5.69
CA ILE A 35 0.95 20.74 -4.46
C ILE A 35 2.31 20.03 -4.51
N LEU A 36 2.40 18.80 -5.02
CA LEU A 36 3.66 18.04 -5.00
C LEU A 36 4.59 18.41 -6.16
N PHE A 37 4.06 18.90 -7.28
CA PHE A 37 4.84 19.27 -8.45
C PHE A 37 5.86 20.37 -8.15
N GLN A 38 5.55 21.30 -7.24
CA GLN A 38 6.49 22.36 -6.85
C GLN A 38 7.78 21.86 -6.18
N TYR A 39 7.79 20.62 -5.67
CA TYR A 39 8.96 19.99 -5.04
C TYR A 39 9.75 19.10 -6.01
N VAL A 40 9.25 18.94 -7.24
CA VAL A 40 9.90 18.18 -8.29
C VAL A 40 10.71 19.13 -9.15
N ILE A 41 12.03 19.04 -9.05
CA ILE A 41 12.98 19.96 -9.72
C ILE A 41 13.72 19.32 -10.91
N ASN A 42 13.50 18.02 -11.18
CA ASN A 42 14.17 17.31 -12.27
C ASN A 42 13.25 16.24 -12.91
N PRO A 43 13.57 15.77 -14.13
CA PRO A 43 12.71 14.84 -14.86
C PRO A 43 12.53 13.46 -14.20
N GLU A 44 13.54 13.00 -13.46
CA GLU A 44 13.48 11.71 -12.75
C GLU A 44 12.46 11.74 -11.61
N ARG A 45 12.46 12.83 -10.82
CA ARG A 45 11.49 13.05 -9.75
C ARG A 45 10.08 13.26 -10.30
N GLU A 46 9.94 13.82 -11.49
CA GLU A 46 8.64 14.00 -12.15
C GLU A 46 8.03 12.65 -12.54
N GLU A 47 8.86 11.74 -13.08
CA GLU A 47 8.42 10.39 -13.36
C GLU A 47 8.07 9.63 -12.08
N ASN A 48 8.86 9.78 -11.01
CA ASN A 48 8.53 9.18 -9.70
C ASN A 48 7.20 9.72 -9.13
N LEU A 49 6.94 11.02 -9.24
CA LEU A 49 5.67 11.62 -8.84
C LEU A 49 4.51 11.07 -9.68
N ARG A 50 4.70 10.95 -10.99
CA ARG A 50 3.70 10.39 -11.89
C ARG A 50 3.40 8.93 -11.56
N LEU A 51 4.42 8.12 -11.26
CA LEU A 51 4.25 6.73 -10.85
C LEU A 51 3.47 6.63 -9.53
N PHE A 52 3.82 7.45 -8.54
CA PHE A 52 3.10 7.53 -7.26
C PHE A 52 1.61 7.86 -7.47
N LEU A 53 1.31 8.88 -8.28
CA LEU A 53 -0.07 9.28 -8.54
C LEU A 53 -0.86 8.25 -9.34
N ASN A 54 -0.20 7.55 -10.28
CA ASN A 54 -0.81 6.43 -10.98
C ASN A 54 -1.18 5.29 -10.01
N LYS A 55 -0.31 4.95 -9.04
CA LYS A 55 -0.60 3.96 -7.99
C LYS A 55 -1.81 4.39 -7.15
N LEU A 56 -1.84 5.66 -6.73
CA LEU A 56 -2.94 6.23 -5.97
C LEU A 56 -4.27 6.19 -6.76
N GLU A 57 -4.26 6.63 -8.02
CA GLU A 57 -5.45 6.65 -8.87
C GLU A 57 -5.97 5.23 -9.15
N THR A 58 -5.06 4.29 -9.38
CA THR A 58 -5.39 2.87 -9.58
C THR A 58 -6.07 2.30 -8.34
N HIS A 59 -5.53 2.58 -7.16
CA HIS A 59 -6.12 2.16 -5.91
C HIS A 59 -7.53 2.73 -5.72
N ILE A 60 -7.72 4.05 -5.93
CA ILE A 60 -9.04 4.70 -5.82
C ILE A 60 -10.06 4.05 -6.77
N LYS A 61 -9.65 3.67 -7.99
CA LYS A 61 -10.50 2.99 -8.96
C LYS A 61 -10.80 1.53 -8.60
N SER A 62 -9.85 0.84 -7.97
CA SER A 62 -9.94 -0.59 -7.63
C SER A 62 -11.01 -0.91 -6.57
N LYS A 63 -11.42 0.06 -5.75
CA LYS A 63 -12.31 -0.14 -4.59
C LYS A 63 -11.80 -1.24 -3.64
N SER A 64 -10.48 -1.36 -3.48
CA SER A 64 -9.86 -2.29 -2.53
C SER A 64 -10.43 -2.06 -1.12
N LYS A 65 -10.58 -3.15 -0.36
CA LYS A 65 -10.97 -3.09 1.06
C LYS A 65 -9.82 -2.61 1.95
N ALA A 66 -8.59 -2.93 1.57
CA ALA A 66 -7.41 -2.48 2.28
C ALA A 66 -7.09 -1.03 1.91
N PRO A 67 -6.49 -0.25 2.82
CA PRO A 67 -6.15 1.14 2.56
C PRO A 67 -5.03 1.27 1.53
N PHE A 68 -4.95 2.43 0.87
CA PHE A 68 -3.75 2.78 0.11
C PHE A 68 -2.62 3.07 1.09
N SER A 69 -1.49 2.41 0.91
CA SER A 69 -0.27 2.71 1.65
C SER A 69 0.94 2.65 0.73
N ILE A 70 1.95 3.44 1.02
CA ILE A 70 3.22 3.40 0.30
C ILE A 70 4.40 3.51 1.29
N PRO A 71 5.50 2.76 1.09
CA PRO A 71 6.69 2.88 1.93
C PRO A 71 7.28 4.29 1.89
N TYR A 72 7.85 4.73 3.02
CA TYR A 72 8.54 6.01 3.10
C TYR A 72 9.67 6.14 2.06
N SER A 73 10.41 5.05 1.85
CA SER A 73 11.53 4.98 0.89
C SER A 73 11.11 5.32 -0.54
N GLU A 74 9.87 4.99 -0.94
CA GLU A 74 9.35 5.33 -2.27
C GLU A 74 8.99 6.82 -2.40
N LEU A 75 8.83 7.53 -1.29
CA LEU A 75 8.48 8.95 -1.25
C LEU A 75 9.64 9.87 -0.86
N GLU A 76 10.84 9.34 -0.59
CA GLU A 76 12.02 10.13 -0.21
C GLU A 76 12.35 11.23 -1.23
N PHE A 77 12.02 11.01 -2.50
CA PHE A 77 12.24 11.98 -3.58
C PHE A 77 11.43 13.29 -3.40
N LEU A 78 10.36 13.27 -2.60
CA LEU A 78 9.52 14.44 -2.33
C LEU A 78 10.17 15.40 -1.32
N GLU A 79 11.13 14.95 -0.52
CA GLU A 79 11.82 15.76 0.51
C GLU A 79 10.83 16.60 1.35
N GLU A 80 10.79 17.92 1.17
CA GLU A 80 9.89 18.84 1.85
C GLU A 80 8.40 18.57 1.54
N GLY A 81 8.09 18.03 0.35
CA GLY A 81 6.75 17.63 -0.06
C GLY A 81 6.14 16.52 0.81
N LEU A 82 6.95 15.77 1.57
CA LEU A 82 6.45 14.85 2.60
C LEU A 82 5.72 15.58 3.73
N GLN A 83 6.10 16.83 4.03
CA GLN A 83 5.40 17.64 5.03
C GLN A 83 3.99 18.00 4.54
N GLU A 84 3.83 18.27 3.25
CA GLU A 84 2.52 18.53 2.65
C GLU A 84 1.60 17.30 2.76
N LEU A 85 2.13 16.09 2.59
CA LEU A 85 1.35 14.86 2.81
C LEU A 85 0.81 14.78 4.26
N ARG A 86 1.63 15.14 5.25
CA ARG A 86 1.21 15.22 6.66
C ARG A 86 0.11 16.25 6.86
N LEU A 87 0.23 17.44 6.24
CA LEU A 87 -0.80 18.49 6.29
C LEU A 87 -2.12 18.05 5.65
N LEU A 88 -2.05 17.16 4.66
CA LEU A 88 -3.21 16.53 4.03
C LEU A 88 -3.78 15.34 4.83
N ASN A 89 -3.34 15.16 6.07
CA ASN A 89 -3.76 14.10 6.99
C ASN A 89 -3.41 12.68 6.52
N TRP A 90 -2.31 12.51 5.79
CA TRP A 90 -1.75 11.18 5.59
C TRP A 90 -1.21 10.65 6.92
N ILE A 91 -1.53 9.40 7.21
CA ILE A 91 -1.18 8.76 8.48
C ILE A 91 0.13 8.01 8.28
N GLU A 92 1.07 8.22 9.19
CA GLU A 92 2.27 7.41 9.26
C GLU A 92 2.02 6.23 10.18
N LEU A 93 2.33 5.03 9.70
CA LEU A 93 2.24 3.82 10.50
C LEU A 93 3.34 2.84 10.15
N ASP A 94 3.60 1.95 11.10
CA ASP A 94 4.48 0.81 10.89
C ASP A 94 3.66 -0.38 10.37
N VAL A 95 4.15 -0.98 9.29
CA VAL A 95 3.51 -2.05 8.54
C VAL A 95 4.40 -3.29 8.60
N ALA A 96 3.80 -4.44 8.88
CA ALA A 96 4.53 -5.70 8.85
C ALA A 96 4.63 -6.21 7.41
N VAL A 97 5.86 -6.43 6.93
CA VAL A 97 6.13 -7.11 5.67
C VAL A 97 6.29 -8.59 5.95
N CYS A 98 5.37 -9.40 5.43
CA CYS A 98 5.42 -10.85 5.55
C CYS A 98 5.57 -11.50 4.18
N GLU A 99 6.30 -12.60 4.11
CA GLU A 99 6.40 -13.45 2.94
C GLU A 99 5.39 -14.60 3.07
N LEU A 100 4.57 -14.79 2.04
CA LEU A 100 3.68 -15.95 1.91
C LEU A 100 4.46 -17.10 1.28
N ILE A 101 4.63 -18.17 2.05
CA ILE A 101 5.35 -19.37 1.63
C ILE A 101 4.35 -20.51 1.50
N VAL A 102 4.28 -21.09 0.30
CA VAL A 102 3.40 -22.22 -0.04
C VAL A 102 4.19 -23.20 -0.88
N GLU A 103 4.19 -24.47 -0.50
CA GLU A 103 4.86 -25.53 -1.26
C GLU A 103 4.02 -25.93 -2.48
N ASP A 104 4.67 -26.05 -3.65
CA ASP A 104 4.08 -26.50 -4.91
C ASP A 104 2.74 -25.80 -5.25
N ALA A 105 2.68 -24.48 -5.07
CA ALA A 105 1.48 -23.69 -5.33
C ALA A 105 1.43 -23.14 -6.76
N ASP A 106 0.25 -23.19 -7.37
CA ASP A 106 -0.07 -22.41 -8.56
C ASP A 106 -0.71 -21.05 -8.18
N GLU A 107 -1.04 -20.24 -9.19
CA GLU A 107 -1.65 -18.92 -8.97
C GLU A 107 -3.01 -19.02 -8.28
N GLU A 108 -3.81 -20.05 -8.59
CA GLU A 108 -5.14 -20.27 -8.01
C GLU A 108 -5.03 -20.64 -6.52
N ASP A 109 -4.06 -21.46 -6.13
CA ASP A 109 -3.77 -21.76 -4.73
C ASP A 109 -3.44 -20.49 -3.93
N VAL A 110 -2.60 -19.62 -4.50
CA VAL A 110 -2.20 -18.36 -3.85
C VAL A 110 -3.39 -17.43 -3.71
N GLU A 111 -4.21 -17.27 -4.77
CA GLU A 111 -5.42 -16.46 -4.71
C GLU A 111 -6.40 -16.95 -3.63
N ASN A 112 -6.65 -18.26 -3.57
CA ASN A 112 -7.50 -18.86 -2.54
C ASN A 112 -6.98 -18.60 -1.12
N ILE A 113 -5.67 -18.62 -0.91
CA ILE A 113 -5.05 -18.30 0.40
C ILE A 113 -5.21 -16.82 0.73
N LEU A 114 -5.03 -15.93 -0.23
CA LEU A 114 -5.22 -14.49 -0.01
C LEU A 114 -6.68 -14.19 0.33
N GLU A 115 -7.64 -14.73 -0.42
CA GLU A 115 -9.07 -14.62 -0.12
C GLU A 115 -9.42 -15.18 1.27
N PHE A 116 -8.79 -16.30 1.66
CA PHE A 116 -8.93 -16.84 3.01
C PHE A 116 -8.41 -15.87 4.07
N LEU A 117 -7.21 -15.31 3.87
CA LEU A 117 -6.57 -14.36 4.79
C LEU A 117 -7.35 -13.07 4.94
N GLU A 118 -8.07 -12.61 3.92
CA GLU A 118 -8.90 -11.39 3.98
C GLU A 118 -9.98 -11.46 5.07
N ASN A 119 -10.36 -12.67 5.51
CA ASN A 119 -11.33 -12.86 6.59
C ASN A 119 -10.73 -12.58 7.98
N TYR A 120 -9.41 -12.49 8.09
CA TYR A 120 -8.70 -12.40 9.38
C TYR A 120 -7.77 -11.20 9.46
N LEU A 121 -7.21 -10.76 8.33
CA LEU A 121 -6.18 -9.74 8.25
C LEU A 121 -6.57 -8.67 7.23
N MET A 122 -6.25 -7.43 7.54
CA MET A 122 -6.21 -6.36 6.55
C MET A 122 -4.81 -6.33 5.96
N PHE A 123 -4.69 -6.59 4.66
CA PHE A 123 -3.40 -6.61 3.98
C PHE A 123 -3.50 -6.17 2.52
N ASN A 124 -2.36 -5.81 1.92
CA ASN A 124 -2.19 -5.65 0.48
C ASN A 124 -1.08 -6.59 -0.02
N LYS A 125 -1.26 -7.21 -1.19
CA LYS A 125 -0.19 -7.96 -1.85
C LYS A 125 0.77 -7.00 -2.55
N VAL A 126 2.06 -7.24 -2.41
CA VAL A 126 3.09 -6.51 -3.16
C VAL A 126 3.20 -7.09 -4.56
N GLU A 127 2.96 -6.26 -5.58
CA GLU A 127 2.93 -6.67 -6.99
C GLU A 127 4.20 -7.46 -7.38
N ASN A 128 4.02 -8.53 -8.15
CA ASN A 128 5.09 -9.39 -8.66
C ASN A 128 6.00 -10.02 -7.58
N THR A 129 5.54 -10.08 -6.32
CA THR A 129 6.26 -10.76 -5.24
C THR A 129 5.31 -11.63 -4.40
N ASN A 130 5.90 -12.43 -3.51
CA ASN A 130 5.17 -13.19 -2.49
C ASN A 130 5.04 -12.41 -1.17
N HIS A 131 5.37 -11.11 -1.16
CA HIS A 131 5.22 -10.30 0.03
C HIS A 131 3.79 -9.76 0.16
N ILE A 132 3.34 -9.66 1.41
CA ILE A 132 2.12 -8.97 1.79
C ILE A 132 2.45 -7.94 2.86
N TYR A 133 1.80 -6.78 2.75
CA TYR A 133 1.79 -5.72 3.76
C TYR A 133 0.62 -5.97 4.69
N ILE A 134 0.88 -6.32 5.95
CA ILE A 134 -0.15 -6.54 6.96
C ILE A 134 -0.28 -5.29 7.82
N TYR A 135 -1.50 -4.77 7.92
CA TYR A 135 -1.81 -3.54 8.63
C TYR A 135 -2.24 -3.79 10.09
N PRO A 136 -1.93 -2.87 11.02
CA PRO A 136 -2.37 -2.97 12.41
C PRO A 136 -3.89 -3.00 12.56
N ASP A 137 -4.39 -3.74 13.57
CA ASP A 137 -5.84 -3.87 13.87
C ASP A 137 -6.51 -2.53 14.20
N GLU A 138 -5.73 -1.54 14.65
CA GLU A 138 -6.23 -0.17 14.93
C GLU A 138 -6.85 0.50 13.71
N LEU A 139 -6.46 0.10 12.49
CA LEU A 139 -7.05 0.57 11.24
C LEU A 139 -8.33 -0.19 10.83
N ILE A 140 -8.57 -1.37 11.41
CA ILE A 140 -9.69 -2.26 11.07
C ILE A 140 -10.98 -1.86 11.82
N ARG A 141 -10.86 -1.09 12.92
CA ARG A 141 -11.96 -0.79 13.86
C ARG A 141 -12.74 0.50 13.58
N TYR A 142 -12.54 1.15 12.44
CA TYR A 142 -13.23 2.40 12.08
C TYR A 142 -14.29 2.21 10.99
#